data_AF-A0A7C6GG92-F1
#
_entry.id   AF-A0A7C6GG92-F1
#
_cell.length_a   1.000
_cell.length_b   1.000
_cell.length_c   1.000
_cell.angle_alpha   90.00
_cell.angle_beta   90.00
_cell.angle_gamma   90.00
#
_symmetry.space_group_name_H-M   'P 1'
#
loop_
_entity.id
_entity.type
_entity.pdbx_description
1 polymer ?
#
loop_
_entity_poly.entity_id
_entity_poly.type
_entity_poly.pdbx_seq_one_letter_code
_entity_poly.pdbx_strand_id
1 'polypeptide(L)' 'MIWVDYLILVVVILLILTVAIQEAQDNISDAFSGEKSDLFKQQKTRGFELFLMRSTFVFAFLFIGLIFLSLALH' A
#
# COMPACT_ATOMS: atom_id res chain seq x y z
N MET A 1 -8.83 25.95 2.75
CA MET A 1 -9.21 24.72 2.02
C MET A 1 -9.13 25.04 0.54
N ILE A 2 -8.03 24.62 -0.08
CA ILE A 2 -7.77 24.78 -1.52
C ILE A 2 -8.41 23.57 -2.22
N TRP A 3 -8.71 23.70 -3.50
CA TRP A 3 -9.23 22.61 -4.34
C TRP A 3 -8.37 21.33 -4.29
N VAL A 4 -7.06 21.46 -4.02
CA VAL A 4 -6.11 20.35 -3.80
C VAL A 4 -6.45 19.53 -2.55
N ASP A 5 -6.96 20.16 -1.49
CA ASP A 5 -7.28 19.48 -0.23
C ASP A 5 -8.41 18.46 -0.41
N TYR A 6 -9.39 18.77 -1.27
CA TYR A 6 -10.45 17.83 -1.64
C TYR A 6 -9.91 16.62 -2.42
N LEU A 7 -8.92 16.83 -3.30
CA LEU A 7 -8.24 15.76 -4.03
C LEU A 7 -7.49 14.82 -3.09
N ILE A 8 -6.77 15.37 -2.10
CA ILE A 8 -6.08 14.60 -1.07
C ILE A 8 -7.07 13.71 -0.31
N LEU A 9 -8.22 14.26 0.06
CA LEU A 9 -9.26 13.52 0.79
C LEU A 9 -9.75 12.29 0.01
N VAL A 10 -10.03 12.46 -1.30
CA VAL A 10 -10.43 11.34 -2.16
C VAL A 10 -9.32 10.29 -2.28
N VAL A 11 -8.07 10.72 -2.50
CA VAL A 11 -6.92 9.80 -2.62
C VAL A 11 -6.71 9.01 -1.33
N VAL A 12 -6.85 9.64 -0.16
CA VAL A 12 -6.75 8.97 1.15
C VAL A 12 -7.79 7.87 1.30
N ILE A 13 -9.06 8.15 0.96
CA ILE A 13 -10.13 7.16 1.06
C ILE A 13 -9.81 5.95 0.18
N LEU A 14 -9.39 6.18 -1.07
CA LEU A 14 -9.01 5.09 -1.98
C LEU A 14 -7.81 4.29 -1.48
N LEU A 15 -6.82 4.95 -0.89
CA LEU A 15 -5.63 4.31 -0.33
C LEU A 15 -6.01 3.41 0.85
N ILE A 16 -6.84 3.89 1.77
CA ILE A 16 -7.34 3.09 2.91
C ILE A 16 -8.12 1.87 2.41
N LEU A 17 -9.04 2.05 1.46
CA LEU A 17 -9.80 0.93 0.89
C LEU A 17 -8.89 -0.09 0.22
N THR A 18 -7.87 0.36 -0.52
CA THR A 18 -6.93 -0.54 -1.21
C THR A 18 -6.10 -1.33 -0.22
N VAL A 19 -5.58 -0.69 0.84
CA VAL A 19 -4.79 -1.34 1.89
C VAL A 19 -5.65 -2.29 2.74
N ALA A 20 -6.89 -1.92 3.06
CA ALA A 20 -7.79 -2.77 3.85
C ALA A 20 -8.15 -4.09 3.15
N ILE A 21 -8.10 -4.13 1.81
CA ILE A 21 -8.35 -5.33 1.00
C ILE A 21 -7.08 -6.16 0.81
N GLN A 22 -5.87 -5.61 1.05
CA GLN A 22 -4.63 -6.38 0.95
C GLN A 22 -4.59 -7.45 2.06
N GLU A 23 -4.57 -8.72 1.66
CA GLU A 23 -4.41 -9.83 2.60
C GLU A 23 -3.02 -9.75 3.26
N ALA A 24 -2.98 -9.91 4.59
CA ALA A 24 -1.72 -10.11 5.29
C ALA A 24 -1.25 -11.54 5.02
N GLN A 25 -0.26 -11.71 4.14
CA GLN A 25 0.42 -12.99 3.99
C GLN A 25 1.19 -13.30 5.27
N ASP A 26 0.55 -13.94 6.24
CA ASP A 26 1.28 -14.57 7.34
C ASP A 26 0.62 -15.88 7.74
N ASN A 27 1.22 -16.97 7.24
CA ASN A 27 1.10 -18.27 7.88
C ASN A 27 1.78 -18.15 9.24
N ILE A 28 1.00 -17.93 10.31
CA ILE A 28 1.48 -17.75 11.68
C ILE A 28 2.44 -18.89 12.12
N SER A 29 2.27 -20.09 11.56
CA SER A 29 3.13 -21.25 11.81
C SER A 29 4.58 -21.09 11.30
N ASP A 30 4.81 -20.17 10.37
CA ASP A 30 6.10 -19.91 9.73
C ASP A 30 6.94 -18.83 10.44
N ALA A 31 6.29 -17.95 11.22
CA ALA A 31 6.95 -16.92 12.02
C ALA A 31 7.55 -17.47 13.33
N PHE A 32 7.06 -18.61 13.83
CA PHE A 32 7.48 -19.21 15.10
C PHE A 32 8.39 -20.44 14.94
N SER A 33 8.54 -21.03 13.75
CA SER A 33 9.13 -22.36 13.58
C SER A 33 10.65 -22.40 13.46
N GLY A 34 11.36 -21.28 13.30
CA GLY A 34 12.83 -21.20 13.42
C GLY A 34 13.68 -22.12 12.51
N GLU A 35 13.07 -22.91 11.63
CA GLU A 35 13.73 -24.00 10.91
C GLU A 35 13.68 -23.76 9.39
N LYS A 36 14.79 -23.20 8.87
CA LYS A 36 15.36 -23.41 7.53
C LYS A 36 14.41 -23.55 6.33
N SER A 37 13.44 -22.64 6.16
CA SER A 37 12.59 -22.59 4.95
C SER A 37 12.65 -21.26 4.16
N ASP A 38 13.51 -20.32 4.56
CA ASP A 38 13.64 -18.99 3.93
C ASP A 38 13.95 -19.00 2.43
N LEU A 39 14.53 -20.09 1.90
CA LEU A 39 14.91 -20.20 0.49
C LEU A 39 13.75 -20.56 -0.46
N PHE A 40 12.58 -20.95 0.07
CA PHE A 40 11.37 -21.22 -0.72
C PHE A 40 10.14 -20.41 -0.28
N LYS A 41 10.26 -19.59 0.78
CA LYS A 41 9.19 -18.73 1.31
C LYS A 41 8.95 -17.44 0.53
N GLN A 42 9.89 -17.02 -0.32
CA GLN A 42 9.63 -15.98 -1.32
C GLN A 42 8.79 -16.55 -2.46
N GLN A 43 7.58 -17.02 -2.17
CA GLN A 43 6.59 -17.19 -3.22
C GLN A 43 6.35 -15.82 -3.82
N LYS A 44 6.80 -15.68 -5.06
CA LYS A 44 6.63 -14.49 -5.88
C LYS A 44 5.17 -14.06 -5.77
N THR A 45 4.91 -12.88 -5.20
CA THR A 45 3.57 -12.29 -5.18
C THR A 45 3.02 -12.33 -6.60
N ARG A 46 1.93 -13.08 -6.82
CA ARG A 46 1.42 -13.41 -8.14
C ARG A 46 -0.07 -13.06 -8.23
N GLY A 47 -0.50 -12.69 -9.43
CA GLY A 47 -1.90 -12.37 -9.70
C GLY A 47 -2.32 -11.00 -9.15
N PHE A 48 -3.51 -10.96 -8.55
CA PHE A 48 -4.20 -9.75 -8.11
C PHE A 48 -3.46 -9.00 -7.00
N GLU A 49 -2.75 -9.72 -6.13
CA GLU A 49 -2.04 -9.13 -5.01
C GLU A 49 -0.84 -8.27 -5.44
N LEU A 50 -0.13 -8.65 -6.51
CA LEU A 50 0.93 -7.82 -7.08
C LEU A 50 0.37 -6.52 -7.69
N PHE A 51 -0.82 -6.59 -8.28
CA PHE A 51 -1.51 -5.41 -8.79
C PHE A 51 -1.94 -4.49 -7.64
N LEU A 52 -2.53 -5.03 -6.57
CA LEU A 52 -2.91 -4.28 -5.38
C LEU A 52 -1.71 -3.61 -4.71
N MET A 53 -0.60 -4.34 -4.55
CA MET A 53 0.65 -3.80 -4.00
C MET A 53 1.17 -2.62 -4.83
N ARG A 54 1.25 -2.78 -6.16
CA ARG A 54 1.71 -1.71 -7.06
C ARG A 54 0.76 -0.52 -7.08
N SER A 55 -0.55 -0.75 -7.07
CA SER A 55 -1.55 0.32 -7.02
C SER A 55 -1.43 1.13 -5.74
N THR A 56 -1.28 0.46 -4.59
CA THR A 56 -1.05 1.14 -3.30
C THR A 56 0.24 1.94 -3.30
N PHE A 57 1.31 1.44 -3.91
CA PHE A 57 2.54 2.21 -4.07
C PHE A 57 2.32 3.50 -4.87
N VAL A 58 1.57 3.43 -5.98
CA VAL A 58 1.22 4.61 -6.78
C VAL A 58 0.35 5.58 -5.99
N PHE A 59 -0.66 5.09 -5.27
CA PHE A 59 -1.51 5.93 -4.43
C PHE A 59 -0.74 6.60 -3.29
N ALA A 60 0.21 5.90 -2.67
CA ALA A 60 1.08 6.46 -1.64
C ALA A 60 1.97 7.56 -2.20
N PHE A 61 2.56 7.35 -3.38
CA PHE A 61 3.39 8.37 -4.02
C PHE A 61 2.56 9.61 -4.42
N LEU A 62 1.36 9.40 -4.98
CA LEU A 62 0.42 10.47 -5.30
C LEU A 62 -0.01 11.24 -4.04
N PHE A 63 -0.30 10.55 -2.95
CA PHE A 63 -0.69 11.18 -1.69
C PHE A 63 0.41 12.11 -1.17
N ILE A 64 1.65 11.63 -1.12
CA ILE A 64 2.81 12.44 -0.71
C ILE A 64 3.00 13.63 -1.64
N GLY A 65 2.96 13.41 -2.97
CA GLY A 65 3.10 14.49 -3.95
C GLY A 65 2.01 15.56 -3.83
N LEU A 66 0.76 15.17 -3.59
CA LEU A 66 -0.35 16.10 -3.38
C LEU A 66 -0.22 16.88 -2.06
N ILE A 67 0.31 16.28 -1.00
CA ILE A 67 0.61 17.00 0.25
C ILE A 67 1.64 18.10 -0.01
N PHE A 68 2.75 17.78 -0.68
CA PHE A 68 3.76 18.79 -1.02
C PHE A 68 3.19 19.88 -1.92
N LEU A 69 2.34 19.52 -2.88
CA LEU A 69 1.67 20.47 -3.74
C LEU A 69 0.71 21.38 -2.97
N SER A 70 -0.06 20.84 -2.02
CA SER A 70 -0.92 21.64 -1.13
C SER A 70 -0.05 22.59 -0.32
N LEU A 71 1.04 22.13 0.29
CA LEU A 71 1.97 22.98 1.05
C LEU A 71 2.59 24.11 0.21
N ALA A 72 2.89 23.87 -1.06
CA ALA A 72 3.48 24.87 -1.95
C ALA A 72 2.46 25.89 -2.51
N LEU A 73 1.19 25.50 -2.63
CA LEU A 73 0.10 26.35 -3.14
C LEU A 73 -0.62 27.14 -2.04
N HIS A 74 -0.50 26.70 -0.79
CA HIS A 74 -1.06 27.36 0.39
C HIS A 74 -0.19 28.54 0.82
#